data_AF-A0A7V3RQ90-F1
#
_entry.id   AF-A0A7V3RQ90-F1
#
_cell.length_a   1.000
_cell.length_b   1.000
_cell.length_c   1.000
_cell.angle_alpha   90.00
_cell.angle_beta   90.00
_cell.angle_gamma   90.00
#
_symmetry.space_group_name_H-M   'P 1'
#
loop_
_entity.id
_entity.type
_entity.pdbx_description
1 polymer ?
#
loop_
_entity_poly.entity_id
_entity_poly.type
_entity_poly.pdbx_seq_one_letter_code
_entity_poly.pdbx_strand_id
1 'polypeptide(L)'
;PNRRGVEEILRHFQGEIISFNDVVRDAAEGRVQAMYLAAGYPPRPGGWVSEMQAQMIQRVPLVVCHDLLPSPVSNFAHYVLPSASWAEKEGTFINHAGLAQALYWGAVPAGEIRTDGQVFLDLLERRGLLHAATLRKELAAEVPYFAPLAERDLGEYGILLEKKTAEAGVN
;
A
#
# COMPACT_ATOMS: atom_id res chain seq x y z
N PRO A 1 0.74 -4.49 -0.76
CA PRO A 1 -0.17 -4.26 -1.91
C PRO A 1 0.27 -5.08 -3.13
N ASN A 2 -0.67 -5.53 -3.98
CA ASN A 2 -0.28 -6.04 -5.31
C ASN A 2 -0.01 -4.87 -6.25
N ARG A 3 0.89 -5.08 -7.22
CA ARG A 3 1.27 -4.04 -8.19
C ARG A 3 0.05 -3.54 -8.97
N ARG A 4 -0.75 -4.46 -9.51
CA ARG A 4 -1.91 -4.15 -10.34
C ARG A 4 -2.91 -3.22 -9.63
N GLY A 5 -3.27 -3.50 -8.37
CA GLY A 5 -4.20 -2.64 -7.64
C GLY A 5 -3.66 -1.22 -7.42
N VAL A 6 -2.35 -1.07 -7.17
CA VAL A 6 -1.72 0.26 -7.07
C VAL A 6 -1.76 0.99 -8.41
N GLU A 7 -1.45 0.30 -9.51
CA GLU A 7 -1.50 0.88 -10.85
C GLU A 7 -2.92 1.37 -11.21
N GLU A 8 -3.97 0.65 -10.84
CA GLU A 8 -5.37 1.08 -11.05
C GLU A 8 -5.70 2.35 -10.25
N ILE A 9 -5.22 2.46 -9.01
CA ILE A 9 -5.38 3.67 -8.19
C ILE A 9 -4.65 4.86 -8.84
N LEU A 10 -3.39 4.67 -9.28
CA LEU A 10 -2.61 5.73 -9.93
C LEU A 10 -3.28 6.18 -11.23
N ARG A 11 -3.76 5.24 -12.06
CA ARG A 11 -4.50 5.59 -13.30
C ARG A 11 -5.78 6.37 -13.00
N HIS A 12 -6.53 5.99 -11.96
CA HIS A 12 -7.77 6.68 -11.59
C HIS A 12 -7.52 8.12 -11.14
N PHE A 13 -6.57 8.33 -10.22
CA PHE A 13 -6.36 9.66 -9.61
C PHE A 13 -5.34 10.54 -10.33
N GLN A 14 -4.35 9.95 -11.01
CA GLN A 14 -3.26 10.68 -11.70
C GLN A 14 -3.32 10.56 -13.22
N GLY A 15 -4.16 9.68 -13.79
CA GLY A 15 -4.26 9.44 -15.24
C GLY A 15 -3.14 8.57 -15.82
N GLU A 16 -1.97 8.52 -15.17
CA GLU A 16 -0.83 7.73 -15.60
C GLU A 16 -0.17 6.98 -14.43
N ILE A 17 0.63 5.96 -14.76
CA ILE A 17 1.43 5.23 -13.78
C ILE A 17 2.78 5.92 -13.67
N ILE A 18 3.05 6.53 -12.51
CA ILE A 18 4.37 7.05 -12.18
C ILE A 18 5.17 5.93 -11.50
N SER A 19 6.30 5.54 -12.08
CA SER A 19 7.11 4.47 -11.50
C SER A 19 7.96 4.98 -10.34
N PHE A 20 8.28 4.10 -9.39
CA PHE A 20 9.19 4.44 -8.28
C PHE A 20 10.53 5.02 -8.77
N ASN A 21 11.08 4.48 -9.86
CA ASN A 21 12.34 4.97 -10.42
C ASN A 21 12.22 6.37 -11.01
N ASP A 22 11.06 6.72 -11.58
CA ASP A 22 10.80 8.08 -12.06
C ASP A 22 10.76 9.06 -10.89
N VAL A 23 10.05 8.71 -9.81
CA VAL A 23 10.01 9.58 -8.61
C VAL A 23 11.39 9.75 -7.98
N VAL A 24 12.22 8.69 -7.95
CA VAL A 24 13.61 8.78 -7.45
C VAL A 24 14.48 9.66 -8.33
N ARG A 25 14.33 9.60 -9.66
CA ARG A 25 15.03 10.51 -10.58
C ARG A 25 14.59 11.96 -10.35
N ASP A 26 13.29 12.21 -10.23
CA ASP A 26 12.73 13.53 -9.95
C ASP A 26 13.22 14.09 -8.61
N ALA A 27 13.36 13.24 -7.60
CA ALA A 27 13.99 13.58 -6.32
C ALA A 27 15.46 13.98 -6.50
N ALA A 28 16.24 13.23 -7.27
CA ALA A 28 17.65 13.55 -7.54
C ALA A 28 17.82 14.90 -8.26
N GLU A 29 16.86 15.25 -9.11
CA GLU A 29 16.79 16.48 -9.91
C GLU A 29 16.14 17.65 -9.16
N GLY A 30 15.79 17.48 -7.87
CA GLY A 30 15.25 18.54 -7.01
C GLY A 30 13.79 18.93 -7.30
N ARG A 31 13.07 18.12 -8.08
CA ARG A 31 11.64 18.36 -8.37
C ARG A 31 10.70 17.91 -7.26
N VAL A 32 11.17 17.05 -6.35
CA VAL A 32 10.39 16.55 -5.22
C VAL A 32 10.75 17.34 -3.96
N GLN A 33 9.78 18.03 -3.39
CA GLN A 33 9.95 18.81 -2.14
C GLN A 33 9.66 17.97 -0.89
N ALA A 34 8.80 16.97 -1.00
CA ALA A 34 8.48 16.06 0.08
C ALA A 34 8.21 14.64 -0.46
N MET A 35 8.61 13.63 0.29
CA MET A 35 8.41 12.23 -0.06
C MET A 35 7.96 11.43 1.16
N TYR A 36 6.78 10.81 1.06
CA TYR A 36 6.26 9.86 2.05
C TYR A 36 6.45 8.44 1.52
N LEU A 37 7.36 7.70 2.11
CA LEU A 37 7.68 6.33 1.71
C LEU A 37 6.98 5.35 2.64
N ALA A 38 5.89 4.77 2.17
CA ALA A 38 5.18 3.71 2.87
C ALA A 38 5.60 2.34 2.32
N ALA A 39 6.17 1.51 3.20
CA ALA A 39 6.65 0.17 2.88
C ALA A 39 6.22 -0.85 3.93
N GLY A 40 6.36 -2.11 3.54
CA GLY A 40 6.06 -3.29 4.36
C GLY A 40 6.49 -4.53 3.60
N TYR A 41 7.58 -4.39 2.83
CA TYR A 41 8.08 -5.45 1.98
C TYR A 41 8.83 -6.47 2.84
N PRO A 42 8.67 -7.78 2.56
CA PRO A 42 9.47 -8.77 3.25
C PRO A 42 10.96 -8.55 2.97
N PRO A 43 11.84 -8.93 3.91
CA PRO A 43 13.28 -8.93 3.68
C PRO A 43 13.61 -9.66 2.38
N ARG A 44 14.42 -9.03 1.54
CA ARG A 44 14.93 -9.63 0.30
C ARG A 44 16.36 -9.17 0.05
N PRO A 45 17.18 -9.96 -0.67
CA PRO A 45 18.50 -9.51 -1.09
C PRO A 45 18.42 -8.16 -1.81
N GLY A 46 19.23 -7.19 -1.37
CA GLY A 46 19.22 -5.82 -1.90
C GLY A 46 18.12 -4.90 -1.35
N GLY A 47 17.27 -5.38 -0.43
CA GLY A 47 16.20 -4.58 0.17
C GLY A 47 15.14 -4.13 -0.84
N TRP A 48 14.25 -3.24 -0.41
CA TRP A 48 13.27 -2.63 -1.31
C TRP A 48 13.71 -1.28 -1.89
N VAL A 49 14.64 -0.60 -1.22
CA VAL A 49 15.40 0.54 -1.73
C VAL A 49 16.88 0.20 -1.66
N SER A 50 17.59 0.40 -2.76
CA SER A 50 19.05 0.29 -2.82
C SER A 50 19.74 1.52 -2.23
N GLU A 51 21.00 1.37 -1.81
CA GLU A 51 21.82 2.50 -1.34
C GLU A 51 21.92 3.64 -2.36
N MET A 52 22.01 3.32 -3.65
CA MET A 52 22.08 4.34 -4.70
C MET A 52 20.76 5.13 -4.82
N GLN A 53 19.61 4.47 -4.75
CA GLN A 53 18.32 5.16 -4.72
C GLN A 53 18.16 5.99 -3.44
N ALA A 54 18.65 5.48 -2.30
CA ALA A 54 18.60 6.19 -1.03
C ALA A 54 19.40 7.50 -1.08
N GLN A 55 20.61 7.49 -1.67
CA GLN A 55 21.42 8.70 -1.90
C GLN A 55 20.71 9.73 -2.78
N MET A 56 19.95 9.29 -3.78
CA MET A 56 19.14 10.19 -4.62
C MET A 56 17.99 10.81 -3.83
N ILE A 57 17.30 10.00 -3.01
CA ILE A 57 16.18 10.44 -2.14
C ILE A 57 16.67 11.40 -1.04
N GLN A 58 17.91 11.27 -0.57
CA GLN A 58 18.47 12.12 0.50
C GLN A 58 18.46 13.63 0.16
N ARG A 59 18.33 13.98 -1.12
CA ARG A 59 18.22 15.37 -1.59
C ARG A 59 16.84 16.00 -1.36
N VAL A 60 15.82 15.18 -1.07
CA VAL A 60 14.46 15.67 -0.85
C VAL A 60 14.38 16.42 0.48
N PRO A 61 13.87 17.67 0.50
CA PRO A 61 13.80 18.50 1.71
C PRO A 61 13.01 17.90 2.88
N LEU A 62 12.00 17.08 2.61
CA LEU A 62 11.25 16.36 3.64
C LEU A 62 11.06 14.90 3.24
N VAL A 63 11.52 13.98 4.09
CA VAL A 63 11.41 12.53 3.87
C VAL A 63 10.78 11.89 5.10
N VAL A 64 9.65 11.22 4.91
CA VAL A 64 9.00 10.38 5.91
C VAL A 64 9.19 8.93 5.51
N CYS A 65 9.77 8.12 6.38
CA CYS A 65 9.92 6.68 6.20
C CYS A 65 8.92 5.95 7.10
N HIS A 66 7.89 5.36 6.50
CA HIS A 66 6.88 4.56 7.19
C HIS A 66 7.08 3.10 6.80
N ASP A 67 7.80 2.34 7.63
CA ASP A 67 8.26 0.99 7.29
C ASP A 67 8.19 0.04 8.49
N LEU A 68 8.11 -1.25 8.21
CA LEU A 68 8.12 -2.32 9.21
C LEU A 68 9.54 -2.66 9.64
N LEU A 69 10.51 -2.58 8.72
CA LEU A 69 11.90 -2.91 8.95
C LEU A 69 12.82 -1.74 8.56
N PRO A 70 14.01 -1.63 9.17
CA PRO A 70 14.99 -0.63 8.76
C PRO A 70 15.35 -0.75 7.27
N SER A 71 15.53 0.40 6.62
CA SER A 71 15.97 0.51 5.24
C SER A 71 17.06 1.58 5.10
N PRO A 72 17.80 1.65 3.99
CA PRO A 72 18.76 2.73 3.78
C PRO A 72 18.15 4.14 3.96
N VAL A 73 16.86 4.30 3.65
CA VAL A 73 16.15 5.58 3.79
C VAL A 73 15.86 5.94 5.25
N SER A 74 15.62 4.95 6.12
CA SER A 74 15.36 5.25 7.55
C SER A 74 16.57 5.88 8.26
N ASN A 75 17.78 5.76 7.71
CA ASN A 75 18.99 6.33 8.29
C ASN A 75 19.08 7.86 8.18
N PHE A 76 18.34 8.47 7.25
CA PHE A 76 18.36 9.92 7.03
C PHE A 76 16.97 10.55 6.95
N ALA A 77 15.89 9.76 7.03
CA ALA A 77 14.53 10.29 7.03
C ALA A 77 14.34 11.29 8.19
N HIS A 78 13.57 12.35 7.92
CA HIS A 78 13.25 13.36 8.92
C HIS A 78 12.31 12.80 9.99
N TYR A 79 11.43 11.90 9.56
CA TYR A 79 10.52 11.15 10.44
C TYR A 79 10.56 9.68 10.06
N VAL A 80 10.69 8.82 11.07
CA VAL A 80 10.55 7.37 10.93
C VAL A 80 9.29 6.96 11.69
N LEU A 81 8.33 6.40 10.98
CA LEU A 81 7.07 5.90 11.53
C LEU A 81 7.09 4.36 11.46
N PRO A 82 6.91 3.64 12.57
CA PRO A 82 6.87 2.18 12.53
C PRO A 82 5.54 1.70 11.96
N SER A 83 5.60 0.79 10.97
CA SER A 83 4.42 0.14 10.38
C SER A 83 4.05 -1.14 11.14
N ALA A 84 2.75 -1.45 11.20
CA ALA A 84 2.26 -2.72 11.69
C ALA A 84 2.49 -3.85 10.67
N SER A 85 2.91 -5.02 11.14
CA SER A 85 3.07 -6.20 10.30
C SER A 85 1.73 -6.69 9.75
N TRP A 86 1.79 -7.63 8.80
CA TRP A 86 0.58 -8.24 8.25
C TRP A 86 -0.31 -8.93 9.30
N ALA A 87 0.28 -9.51 10.34
CA ALA A 87 -0.47 -10.18 11.42
C ALA A 87 -1.11 -9.19 12.40
N GLU A 88 -0.65 -7.94 12.42
CA GLU A 88 -1.07 -6.89 13.35
C GLU A 88 -2.01 -5.88 12.68
N LYS A 89 -2.73 -6.29 11.64
CA LYS A 89 -3.74 -5.44 11.00
C LYS A 89 -4.83 -6.24 10.33
N GLU A 90 -5.96 -5.57 10.16
CA GLU A 90 -7.03 -6.03 9.29
C GLU A 90 -6.96 -5.37 7.91
N GLY A 91 -7.61 -5.97 6.92
CA GLY A 91 -7.57 -5.43 5.57
C GLY A 91 -8.09 -6.39 4.51
N THR A 92 -7.62 -6.17 3.29
CA THR A 92 -7.89 -7.04 2.15
C THR A 92 -6.63 -7.19 1.32
N PHE A 93 -6.27 -8.42 0.99
CA PHE A 93 -5.15 -8.73 0.12
C PHE A 93 -5.66 -9.28 -1.20
N ILE A 94 -5.17 -8.74 -2.31
CA ILE A 94 -5.46 -9.24 -3.65
C ILE A 94 -4.21 -9.93 -4.17
N ASN A 95 -4.29 -11.23 -4.45
CA ASN A 95 -3.13 -11.99 -4.91
C ASN A 95 -2.87 -11.79 -6.42
N HIS A 96 -1.86 -12.49 -6.95
CA HIS A 96 -1.48 -12.41 -8.37
C HIS A 96 -2.57 -12.91 -9.34
N ALA A 97 -3.52 -13.73 -8.87
CA ALA A 97 -4.64 -14.24 -9.65
C ALA A 97 -5.89 -13.35 -9.54
N GLY A 98 -5.79 -12.20 -8.87
CA GLY A 98 -6.92 -11.29 -8.69
C GLY A 98 -7.93 -11.75 -7.62
N LEU A 99 -7.57 -12.72 -6.78
CA LEU A 99 -8.40 -13.15 -5.66
C LEU A 99 -8.19 -12.21 -4.47
N ALA A 100 -9.26 -11.52 -4.07
CA ALA A 100 -9.32 -10.65 -2.91
C ALA A 100 -9.77 -11.42 -1.67
N GLN A 101 -8.97 -11.43 -0.62
CA GLN A 101 -9.25 -12.14 0.63
C GLN A 101 -9.16 -11.18 1.81
N ALA A 102 -10.05 -11.36 2.79
CA ALA A 102 -10.04 -10.59 4.02
C ALA A 102 -8.80 -10.95 4.86
N LEU A 103 -8.23 -9.94 5.51
CA LEU A 103 -7.18 -10.08 6.51
C LEU A 103 -7.76 -9.68 7.85
N TYR A 104 -7.43 -10.47 8.88
CA TYR A 104 -7.89 -10.25 10.25
C TYR A 104 -6.69 -10.18 11.19
N TRP A 105 -6.89 -9.50 12.31
CA TRP A 105 -5.92 -9.41 13.39
C TRP A 105 -5.54 -10.80 13.91
N GLY A 106 -4.27 -11.18 13.74
CA GLY A 106 -3.67 -12.34 14.38
C GLY A 106 -2.87 -12.00 15.65
N ALA A 107 -2.43 -10.74 15.76
CA ALA A 107 -1.74 -10.16 16.91
C ALA A 107 -2.13 -8.68 17.06
N VAL A 108 -1.86 -8.10 18.23
CA VAL A 108 -2.01 -6.65 18.46
C VAL A 108 -0.67 -5.98 18.20
N PRO A 109 -0.61 -4.76 17.60
CA PRO A 109 0.65 -4.10 17.32
C PRO A 109 1.39 -3.80 18.63
N ALA A 110 2.70 -4.00 18.62
CA ALA A 110 3.52 -3.76 19.80
C ALA A 110 3.64 -2.26 20.13
N GLY A 111 3.62 -1.92 21.42
CA GLY A 111 3.91 -0.56 21.91
C GLY A 111 2.93 0.49 21.37
N GLU A 112 3.47 1.55 20.77
CA GLU A 112 2.71 2.68 20.23
C GLU A 112 2.47 2.58 18.72
N ILE A 113 2.73 1.41 18.12
CA ILE A 113 2.56 1.19 16.68
C ILE A 113 1.07 1.33 16.33
N ARG A 114 0.80 2.14 15.31
CA ARG A 114 -0.52 2.24 14.67
C ARG A 114 -0.46 1.52 13.33
N THR A 115 -1.59 0.97 12.89
CA THR A 115 -1.67 0.40 11.54
C THR A 115 -1.47 1.49 10.50
N ASP A 116 -0.95 1.13 9.32
CA ASP A 116 -0.67 2.12 8.28
C ASP A 116 -1.91 2.94 7.93
N GLY A 117 -3.05 2.25 7.84
CA GLY A 117 -4.35 2.86 7.57
C GLY A 117 -4.75 3.85 8.66
N GLN A 118 -4.53 3.56 9.95
CA GLN A 118 -4.85 4.49 11.03
C GLN A 118 -3.98 5.75 10.94
N VAL A 119 -2.68 5.61 10.68
CA VAL A 119 -1.79 6.75 10.48
C VAL A 119 -2.27 7.63 9.33
N PHE A 120 -2.72 7.05 8.21
CA PHE A 120 -3.28 7.82 7.10
C PHE A 120 -4.61 8.49 7.45
N LEU A 121 -5.50 7.84 8.22
CA LEU A 121 -6.71 8.50 8.71
C LEU A 121 -6.38 9.70 9.59
N ASP A 122 -5.41 9.56 10.50
CA ASP A 122 -4.97 10.62 11.39
C ASP A 122 -4.39 11.81 10.59
N LEU A 123 -3.55 11.54 9.57
CA LEU A 123 -2.98 12.55 8.68
C LEU A 123 -4.04 13.26 7.81
N LEU A 124 -5.13 12.56 7.48
CA LEU A 124 -6.29 13.11 6.77
C LEU A 124 -7.32 13.76 7.71
N GLU A 125 -7.02 13.84 9.02
CA GLU A 125 -7.91 14.33 10.07
C GLU A 125 -9.27 13.60 10.12
N ARG A 126 -9.32 12.36 9.62
CA ARG A 126 -10.52 11.51 9.66
C ARG A 126 -10.66 10.92 11.06
N ARG A 127 -11.75 11.28 11.74
CA ARG A 127 -12.05 10.78 13.10
C ARG A 127 -12.49 9.32 13.08
N GLY A 128 -12.17 8.63 14.18
CA GLY A 128 -12.58 7.24 14.42
C GLY A 128 -11.43 6.25 14.22
N LEU A 129 -11.73 4.99 14.52
CA LEU A 129 -10.80 3.90 14.30
C LEU A 129 -10.92 3.37 12.88
N LEU A 130 -9.80 2.92 12.32
CA LEU A 130 -9.76 2.18 11.07
C LEU A 130 -10.75 1.02 11.11
N HIS A 131 -11.59 0.94 10.08
CA HIS A 131 -12.43 -0.23 9.83
C HIS A 131 -12.30 -0.62 8.37
N ALA A 132 -11.57 -1.71 8.11
CA ALA A 132 -11.16 -2.12 6.77
C ALA A 132 -12.36 -2.33 5.83
N ALA A 133 -13.46 -2.91 6.30
CA ALA A 133 -14.64 -3.13 5.47
C ALA A 133 -15.33 -1.81 5.05
N THR A 134 -15.29 -0.77 5.89
CA THR A 134 -15.80 0.56 5.50
C THR A 134 -14.91 1.18 4.42
N LEU A 135 -13.59 1.21 4.62
CA LEU A 135 -12.67 1.79 3.62
C LEU A 135 -12.68 1.02 2.30
N ARG A 136 -12.79 -0.31 2.34
CA ARG A 136 -12.92 -1.13 1.13
C ARG A 136 -14.16 -0.77 0.33
N LYS A 137 -15.27 -0.47 0.99
CA LYS A 137 -16.49 0.01 0.32
C LYS A 137 -16.31 1.39 -0.30
N GLU A 138 -15.67 2.31 0.41
CA GLU A 138 -15.33 3.63 -0.14
C GLU A 138 -14.45 3.48 -1.39
N LEU A 139 -13.40 2.65 -1.33
CA LEU A 139 -12.53 2.35 -2.47
C LEU A 139 -13.31 1.72 -3.64
N ALA A 140 -14.19 0.75 -3.37
CA ALA A 140 -14.99 0.07 -4.38
C ALA A 140 -16.03 0.99 -5.05
N ALA A 141 -16.54 1.98 -4.33
CA ALA A 141 -17.44 2.99 -4.88
C ALA A 141 -16.70 4.03 -5.73
N GLU A 142 -15.43 4.31 -5.41
CA GLU A 142 -14.63 5.34 -6.06
C GLU A 142 -13.90 4.82 -7.31
N VAL A 143 -13.27 3.63 -7.23
CA VAL A 143 -12.38 3.12 -8.27
C VAL A 143 -13.00 1.87 -8.93
N PRO A 144 -13.41 1.94 -10.22
CA PRO A 144 -14.19 0.88 -10.88
C PRO A 144 -13.59 -0.52 -10.84
N TYR A 145 -12.26 -0.64 -10.89
CA TYR A 145 -11.54 -1.92 -10.81
C TYR A 145 -11.88 -2.69 -9.51
N PHE A 146 -12.16 -1.98 -8.41
CA PHE A 146 -12.47 -2.58 -7.12
C PHE A 146 -13.97 -2.74 -6.86
N ALA A 147 -14.85 -2.43 -7.82
CA ALA A 147 -16.30 -2.54 -7.64
C ALA A 147 -16.80 -3.89 -7.09
N PRO A 148 -16.22 -5.06 -7.46
CA PRO A 148 -16.61 -6.35 -6.86
C PRO A 148 -16.40 -6.43 -5.34
N LEU A 149 -15.60 -5.52 -4.76
CA LEU A 149 -15.33 -5.43 -3.33
C LEU A 149 -16.33 -4.54 -2.57
N ALA A 150 -17.47 -4.17 -3.16
CA ALA A 150 -18.47 -3.35 -2.47
C ALA A 150 -19.25 -4.11 -1.36
N GLU A 151 -19.16 -5.45 -1.33
CA GLU A 151 -19.85 -6.28 -0.32
C GLU A 151 -19.25 -6.14 1.08
N ARG A 152 -20.04 -6.29 2.15
CA ARG A 152 -19.51 -6.17 3.53
C ARG A 152 -18.54 -7.29 3.89
N ASP A 153 -18.80 -8.49 3.41
CA ASP A 153 -18.04 -9.69 3.70
C ASP A 153 -17.42 -10.21 2.40
N LEU A 154 -16.15 -10.63 2.44
CA LEU A 154 -15.49 -11.28 1.31
C LEU A 154 -15.68 -12.81 1.35
N GLY A 155 -16.29 -13.33 2.41
CA GLY A 155 -16.45 -14.74 2.66
C GLY A 155 -15.13 -15.44 3.02
N GLU A 156 -15.22 -16.72 3.33
CA GLU A 156 -14.07 -17.56 3.69
C GLU A 156 -13.06 -17.70 2.55
N TYR A 157 -13.55 -17.79 1.31
CA TYR A 157 -12.72 -18.05 0.13
C TYR A 157 -12.33 -16.79 -0.65
N GLY A 158 -12.83 -15.62 -0.27
CA GLY A 158 -12.58 -14.38 -0.99
C GLY A 158 -13.39 -14.24 -2.28
N ILE A 159 -13.13 -13.14 -3.00
CA ILE A 159 -13.83 -12.74 -4.23
C ILE A 159 -12.81 -12.52 -5.35
N LEU A 160 -13.05 -13.08 -6.54
CA LEU A 160 -12.28 -12.76 -7.74
C LEU A 160 -12.73 -11.43 -8.34
N LEU A 161 -11.79 -10.52 -8.58
CA LEU A 161 -12.08 -9.22 -9.20
C LEU A 161 -12.48 -9.35 -10.67
N GLU A 162 -11.85 -10.28 -11.38
CA GLU A 162 -12.21 -10.64 -12.74
C GLU A 162 -12.80 -12.04 -12.72
N LYS A 163 -14.08 -12.18 -13.10
CA LYS A 163 -14.60 -13.51 -13.43
C LYS A 163 -13.81 -13.98 -14.64
N LYS A 164 -13.03 -15.06 -14.50
CA LYS A 164 -12.56 -15.78 -15.69
C LYS A 164 -13.82 -16.10 -16.50
N THR A 165 -13.91 -15.55 -17.70
CA THR A 165 -14.89 -16.03 -18.68
C THR A 165 -14.68 -17.53 -18.74
N ALA A 166 -15.67 -18.31 -18.34
CA ALA A 166 -15.60 -19.75 -18.51
C ALA A 166 -15.26 -19.97 -19.99
N GLU A 167 -14.12 -20.61 -20.25
CA GLU A 167 -13.75 -21.02 -21.60
C GLU A 167 -14.94 -21.83 -22.13
N ALA A 168 -15.64 -21.25 -23.10
CA ALA A 168 -16.70 -21.92 -23.79
C ALA A 168 -16.09 -23.13 -24.51
N GLY A 169 -16.39 -24.32 -23.99
CA GLY A 169 -16.44 -25.60 -24.67
C GLY A 169 -15.29 -25.93 -25.63
N VAL A 170 -14.50 -26.94 -25.26
CA VAL A 170 -14.07 -27.94 -26.24
C VAL A 170 -14.63 -29.27 -25.76
N ASN A 171 -15.67 -29.73 -26.47
CA ASN A 171 -16.15 -31.11 -26.44
C ASN A 171 -15.07 -32.07 -26.94
#